data_AF-A0A3R6U674-F1
#
_entry.id   AF-A0A3R6U674-F1
#
_cell.length_a   1.000
_cell.length_b   1.000
_cell.length_c   1.000
_cell.angle_alpha   90.00
_cell.angle_beta   90.00
_cell.angle_gamma   90.00
#
_symmetry.space_group_name_H-M   'P 1'
#
loop_
_entity.id
_entity.type
_entity.pdbx_description
1 polymer ?
#
loop_
_entity_poly.entity_id
_entity_poly.type
_entity_poly.pdbx_seq_one_letter_code
_entity_poly.pdbx_strand_id
1 'polypeptide(L)'
;MTARFMSGTPYAALEIEMQRPPGFRPRKSGMIISRCACGTQECDCSLCAHKERNGTDQTAKRCACLCEQILAGCTPLSKLMGDLTTEAAGKPFAARVARVSEDFSSIFFLAGHQERFDSLLDGKSNSADTDVLYAALYLLSADRFLWGKSVPAVKPDAVHFKEIQIHGVDLGGYVLFHTAKDLYQGTQHISLSELTEPELVGDEIFRLIIHALLIRRYGLEAISAERRDR
;
A
#
# COMPACT_ATOMS: atom_id res chain seq x y z
N MET A 1 -4.64 -34.21 2.77
CA MET A 1 -3.96 -34.08 4.06
C MET A 1 -3.66 -35.46 4.59
N THR A 2 -2.40 -35.83 4.79
CA THR A 2 -2.05 -37.10 5.46
C THR A 2 -2.12 -36.90 6.96
N ALA A 3 -2.99 -37.66 7.64
CA ALA A 3 -3.11 -37.62 9.08
C ALA A 3 -1.82 -38.19 9.72
N ARG A 4 -1.25 -37.47 10.68
CA ARG A 4 -0.07 -37.89 11.44
C ARG A 4 -0.51 -38.18 12.86
N PHE A 5 -0.49 -39.45 13.25
CA PHE A 5 -1.06 -39.88 14.53
C PHE A 5 -0.02 -39.88 15.65
N MET A 6 1.27 -40.03 15.34
CA MET A 6 2.34 -40.19 16.34
C MET A 6 3.30 -38.99 16.44
N SER A 7 2.87 -37.80 16.01
CA SER A 7 3.67 -36.57 16.09
C SER A 7 4.11 -36.26 17.53
N GLY A 8 5.41 -36.03 17.74
CA GLY A 8 5.98 -35.71 19.06
C GLY A 8 6.51 -36.90 19.84
N THR A 9 6.43 -38.12 19.28
CA THR A 9 7.03 -39.34 19.86
C THR A 9 8.30 -39.74 19.08
N PRO A 10 9.19 -40.54 19.68
CA PRO A 10 10.35 -41.07 18.95
C PRO A 10 9.99 -41.97 17.75
N TYR A 11 8.74 -42.44 17.65
CA TYR A 11 8.26 -43.28 16.54
C TYR A 11 7.67 -42.50 15.37
N ALA A 12 7.60 -41.16 15.45
CA ALA A 12 7.04 -40.32 14.40
C ALA A 12 7.73 -40.52 13.03
N ALA A 13 9.05 -40.73 13.03
CA ALA A 13 9.82 -40.97 11.81
C ALA A 13 9.48 -42.33 11.17
N LEU A 14 9.25 -43.35 12.00
CA LEU A 14 8.88 -44.69 11.54
C LEU A 14 7.47 -44.68 10.91
N GLU A 15 6.52 -43.98 11.52
CA GLU A 15 5.17 -43.80 10.96
C GLU A 15 5.21 -43.18 9.55
N ILE A 16 6.04 -42.14 9.37
CA ILE A 16 6.23 -41.48 8.06
C ILE A 16 6.79 -42.45 7.03
N GLU A 17 7.68 -43.36 7.43
CA GLU A 17 8.29 -44.34 6.53
C GLU A 17 7.30 -45.47 6.17
N MET A 18 6.52 -45.95 7.13
CA MET A 18 5.49 -46.98 6.93
C MET A 18 4.33 -46.50 6.03
N GLN A 19 4.06 -45.20 5.99
CA GLN A 19 3.05 -44.61 5.11
C GLN A 19 3.56 -44.36 3.67
N ARG A 20 4.85 -44.61 3.37
CA ARG A 20 5.38 -44.43 2.01
C ARG A 20 5.09 -45.66 1.16
N PRO A 21 4.67 -45.47 -0.10
CA PRO A 21 4.57 -46.58 -1.06
C PRO A 21 5.93 -47.27 -1.25
N PRO A 22 5.98 -48.62 -1.30
CA PRO A 22 7.22 -49.37 -1.51
C PRO A 22 7.93 -48.93 -2.80
N GLY A 23 9.23 -48.64 -2.71
CA GLY A 23 10.07 -48.20 -3.84
C GLY A 23 10.13 -46.68 -4.07
N PHE A 24 9.43 -45.87 -3.28
CA PHE A 24 9.46 -44.41 -3.40
C PHE A 24 10.77 -43.83 -2.84
N ARG A 25 11.68 -43.40 -3.72
CA ARG A 25 12.90 -42.69 -3.31
C ARG A 25 12.59 -41.20 -3.07
N PRO A 26 12.86 -40.64 -1.88
CA PRO A 26 12.67 -39.22 -1.65
C PRO A 26 13.60 -38.41 -2.57
N ARG A 27 13.06 -37.42 -3.28
CA ARG A 27 13.87 -36.49 -4.08
C ARG A 27 14.80 -35.72 -3.12
N LYS A 28 16.12 -35.85 -3.32
CA LYS A 28 17.15 -35.26 -2.45
C LYS A 28 17.26 -33.72 -2.54
N SER A 29 16.53 -33.09 -3.46
CA SER A 29 16.28 -31.66 -3.45
C SER A 29 14.92 -31.39 -4.09
N GLY A 30 14.08 -30.65 -3.38
CA GLY A 30 12.89 -30.03 -3.92
C GLY A 30 13.05 -28.53 -3.75
N MET A 31 12.99 -27.78 -4.84
CA MET A 31 12.78 -26.33 -4.75
C MET A 31 11.38 -26.12 -4.15
N ILE A 32 11.30 -25.43 -3.02
CA ILE A 32 10.05 -24.75 -2.66
C ILE A 32 9.93 -23.63 -3.67
N ILE A 33 9.05 -23.79 -4.66
CA ILE A 33 8.65 -22.69 -5.51
C ILE A 33 7.79 -21.80 -4.62
N SER A 34 8.38 -20.73 -4.08
CA SER A 34 7.59 -19.64 -3.54
C SER A 34 6.62 -19.20 -4.64
N ARG A 35 5.34 -19.02 -4.31
CA ARG A 35 4.31 -18.64 -5.29
C ARG A 35 4.56 -17.29 -5.97
N CYS A 36 5.66 -16.57 -5.67
CA CYS A 36 6.15 -15.47 -6.48
C CYS A 36 6.80 -16.03 -7.76
N ALA A 37 5.98 -16.55 -8.69
CA ALA A 37 6.43 -16.82 -10.05
C ALA A 37 6.55 -15.50 -10.82
N CYS A 38 7.47 -14.63 -10.44
CA CYS A 38 8.00 -13.67 -11.41
C CYS A 38 9.02 -14.45 -12.23
N GLY A 39 8.51 -15.20 -13.22
CA GLY A 39 9.38 -15.85 -14.19
C GLY A 39 10.27 -14.80 -14.85
N THR A 40 11.46 -15.21 -15.26
CA THR A 40 12.30 -14.54 -16.26
C THR A 40 11.58 -14.50 -17.61
N GLN A 41 10.39 -13.91 -17.64
CA GLN A 41 9.70 -13.56 -18.86
C GLN A 41 10.12 -12.12 -19.09
N GLU A 42 10.95 -11.93 -20.12
CA GLU A 42 11.41 -10.64 -20.60
C GLU A 42 10.20 -9.72 -20.76
N CYS A 43 9.98 -8.86 -19.78
CA CYS A 43 8.96 -7.83 -19.84
C CYS A 43 9.64 -6.56 -20.31
N ASP A 44 9.14 -6.00 -21.42
CA ASP A 44 9.63 -4.74 -21.97
C ASP A 44 9.17 -3.51 -21.16
N CYS A 45 9.06 -3.63 -19.83
CA CYS A 45 8.68 -2.52 -18.98
C CYS A 45 9.90 -1.69 -18.57
N SER A 46 9.85 -0.39 -18.90
CA SER A 46 10.86 0.63 -18.54
C SER A 46 11.00 0.90 -17.04
N LEU A 47 10.09 0.37 -16.21
CA LEU A 47 10.05 0.52 -14.75
C LEU A 47 10.32 -0.79 -13.99
N CYS A 48 10.58 -1.89 -14.70
CA CYS A 48 10.91 -3.15 -14.05
C CYS A 48 12.36 -3.10 -13.55
N ALA A 49 12.62 -3.59 -12.33
CA ALA A 49 13.93 -3.52 -11.65
C ALA A 49 15.09 -4.25 -12.37
N HIS A 50 14.87 -4.73 -13.60
CA HIS A 50 15.82 -5.46 -14.44
C HIS A 50 16.29 -4.71 -15.71
N LYS A 51 15.87 -3.46 -15.97
CA LYS A 51 16.40 -2.67 -17.10
C LYS A 51 17.24 -1.47 -16.62
N GLU A 52 18.46 -1.37 -17.11
CA GLU A 52 19.25 -0.12 -17.06
C GLU A 52 18.53 0.94 -17.92
N ARG A 53 18.27 2.11 -17.34
CA ARG A 53 17.43 3.17 -17.92
C ARG A 53 18.09 3.80 -19.16
N ASN A 54 17.35 3.85 -20.26
CA ASN A 54 17.52 4.88 -21.31
C ASN A 54 16.13 5.27 -21.87
N GLY A 55 15.83 6.58 -21.89
CA GLY A 55 14.83 7.17 -22.80
C GLY A 55 13.41 7.40 -22.26
N THR A 56 13.16 8.67 -21.94
CA THR A 56 11.93 9.50 -22.05
C THR A 56 10.53 8.86 -22.19
N ASP A 57 9.68 9.33 -21.27
CA ASP A 57 8.31 9.83 -21.43
C ASP A 57 7.09 8.98 -21.01
N GLN A 58 6.25 9.68 -20.22
CA GLN A 58 4.79 9.61 -20.05
C GLN A 58 4.17 8.60 -19.06
N THR A 59 3.48 9.20 -18.08
CA THR A 59 2.37 8.65 -17.27
C THR A 59 2.48 7.17 -16.96
N ALA A 60 3.20 6.88 -15.87
CA ALA A 60 3.53 5.55 -15.36
C ALA A 60 2.30 4.65 -15.19
N LYS A 61 1.87 3.98 -16.27
CA LYS A 61 1.01 2.82 -16.17
C LYS A 61 1.79 1.73 -15.45
N ARG A 62 1.22 1.26 -14.33
CA ARG A 62 1.79 0.19 -13.50
C ARG A 62 2.12 -1.03 -14.36
N CYS A 63 3.33 -1.55 -14.24
CA CYS A 63 3.68 -2.83 -14.87
C CYS A 63 2.82 -3.93 -14.26
N ALA A 64 2.25 -4.82 -15.08
CA ALA A 64 1.60 -6.05 -14.58
C ALA A 64 2.53 -6.85 -13.65
N CYS A 65 3.84 -6.88 -13.96
CA CYS A 65 4.89 -7.51 -13.16
C CYS A 65 5.05 -6.92 -11.75
N LEU A 66 4.96 -5.59 -11.63
CA LEU A 66 5.05 -4.90 -10.34
C LEU A 66 3.77 -5.12 -9.52
N CYS A 67 2.60 -5.19 -10.17
CA CYS A 67 1.35 -5.56 -9.50
C CYS A 67 1.47 -6.91 -8.82
N GLU A 68 1.94 -7.91 -9.56
CA GLU A 68 2.07 -9.29 -9.09
C GLU A 68 3.09 -9.41 -7.94
N GLN A 69 4.21 -8.68 -8.01
CA GLN A 69 5.20 -8.66 -6.92
C GLN A 69 4.64 -8.04 -5.63
N ILE A 70 3.85 -6.98 -5.74
CA ILE A 70 3.21 -6.33 -4.59
C ILE A 70 2.11 -7.25 -4.02
N LEU A 71 1.25 -7.82 -4.88
CA LEU A 71 0.20 -8.78 -4.52
C LEU A 71 0.74 -10.02 -3.79
N ALA A 72 1.91 -10.48 -4.22
CA ALA A 72 2.59 -11.63 -3.64
C ALA A 72 3.41 -11.29 -2.39
N GLY A 73 3.42 -10.03 -1.94
CA GLY A 73 4.16 -9.57 -0.75
C GLY A 73 5.68 -9.59 -0.95
N CYS A 74 6.15 -9.67 -2.19
CA CYS A 74 7.56 -9.81 -2.54
C CYS A 74 8.30 -8.45 -2.61
N THR A 75 7.59 -7.33 -2.42
CA THR A 75 8.17 -5.98 -2.34
C THR A 75 7.86 -5.34 -0.98
N PRO A 76 8.86 -5.10 -0.12
CA PRO A 76 8.62 -4.47 1.17
C PRO A 76 8.23 -2.99 1.00
N LEU A 77 7.46 -2.46 1.94
CA LEU A 77 7.01 -1.05 1.97
C LEU A 77 8.18 -0.07 1.85
N SER A 78 9.32 -0.38 2.48
CA SER A 78 10.55 0.42 2.43
C SER A 78 11.07 0.63 1.00
N LYS A 79 10.95 -0.38 0.13
CA LYS A 79 11.36 -0.26 -1.28
C LYS A 79 10.40 0.64 -2.06
N LEU A 80 9.09 0.49 -1.85
CA LEU A 80 8.08 1.36 -2.49
C LEU A 80 8.26 2.83 -2.09
N MET A 81 8.62 3.09 -0.82
CA MET A 81 8.96 4.42 -0.34
C MET A 81 10.24 4.97 -0.99
N GLY A 82 11.26 4.13 -1.16
CA GLY A 82 12.49 4.50 -1.86
C GLY A 82 12.19 4.96 -3.29
N ASP A 83 11.42 4.17 -4.04
CA ASP A 83 11.02 4.49 -5.41
C ASP A 83 10.24 5.81 -5.47
N LEU A 84 9.23 5.99 -4.60
CA LEU A 84 8.46 7.23 -4.49
C LEU A 84 9.38 8.45 -4.21
N THR A 85 10.35 8.27 -3.32
CA THR A 85 11.28 9.33 -2.91
C THR A 85 12.25 9.70 -4.02
N THR A 86 12.72 8.73 -4.82
CA THR A 86 13.61 9.00 -5.97
C THR A 86 12.93 9.78 -7.07
N GLU A 87 11.61 9.65 -7.19
CA GLU A 87 10.82 10.36 -8.21
C GLU A 87 10.32 11.72 -7.73
N ALA A 88 10.17 11.92 -6.42
CA ALA A 88 9.88 13.21 -5.85
C ALA A 88 11.09 14.15 -5.99
N ALA A 89 10.89 15.28 -6.65
CA ALA A 89 11.95 16.12 -7.21
C ALA A 89 12.73 17.01 -6.21
N GLY A 90 12.89 16.63 -4.94
CA GLY A 90 13.51 17.52 -3.95
C GLY A 90 14.29 16.84 -2.83
N LYS A 91 15.53 17.29 -2.60
CA LYS A 91 16.36 16.93 -1.42
C LYS A 91 15.61 17.11 -0.08
N PRO A 92 14.82 18.18 0.15
CA PRO A 92 14.11 18.37 1.41
C PRO A 92 13.05 17.28 1.67
N PHE A 93 12.34 16.88 0.62
CA PHE A 93 11.34 15.81 0.71
C PHE A 93 11.99 14.47 1.03
N ALA A 94 13.07 14.11 0.32
CA ALA A 94 13.79 12.88 0.58
C ALA A 94 14.39 12.81 1.98
N ALA A 95 14.99 13.91 2.46
CA ALA A 95 15.51 14.01 3.82
C ALA A 95 14.40 13.84 4.86
N ARG A 96 13.22 14.41 4.61
CA ARG A 96 12.07 14.30 5.51
C ARG A 96 11.52 12.88 5.54
N VAL A 97 11.34 12.23 4.38
CA VAL A 97 10.92 10.82 4.31
C VAL A 97 11.90 9.92 5.07
N ALA A 98 13.20 10.11 4.87
CA ALA A 98 14.24 9.33 5.56
C ALA A 98 14.22 9.52 7.09
N ARG A 99 13.82 10.70 7.59
CA ARG A 99 13.69 10.95 9.03
C ARG A 99 12.47 10.26 9.63
N VAL A 100 11.34 10.29 8.93
CA VAL A 100 10.09 9.73 9.45
C VAL A 100 10.01 8.22 9.21
N SER A 101 10.79 7.67 8.26
CA SER A 101 10.73 6.26 7.79
C SER A 101 10.99 5.21 8.87
N GLU A 102 11.71 5.54 9.94
CA GLU A 102 12.03 4.61 11.03
C GLU A 102 10.78 4.11 11.77
N ASP A 103 9.69 4.89 11.76
CA ASP A 103 8.44 4.54 12.44
C ASP A 103 7.40 3.86 11.54
N PHE A 104 7.66 3.66 10.24
CA PHE A 104 6.72 3.16 9.22
C PHE A 104 6.39 1.64 9.33
N SER A 105 6.19 1.14 10.55
CA SER A 105 5.83 -0.27 10.79
C SER A 105 4.42 -0.63 10.35
N SER A 106 3.51 0.35 10.31
CA SER A 106 2.12 0.17 9.89
C SER A 106 1.59 1.37 9.13
N ILE A 107 0.77 1.11 8.12
CA ILE A 107 0.03 2.12 7.36
C ILE A 107 -1.10 2.67 8.22
N PHE A 108 -1.88 1.82 8.89
CA PHE A 108 -2.95 2.24 9.79
C PHE A 108 -2.46 2.42 11.23
N PHE A 109 -1.52 3.33 11.44
CA PHE A 109 -0.94 3.58 12.75
C PHE A 109 -1.85 4.39 13.71
N LEU A 110 -2.90 5.03 13.18
CA LEU A 110 -3.89 5.77 13.97
C LEU A 110 -5.06 4.89 14.41
N ALA A 111 -5.45 5.03 15.69
CA ALA A 111 -6.53 4.25 16.27
C ALA A 111 -7.86 4.41 15.51
N GLY A 112 -8.42 3.27 15.10
CA GLY A 112 -9.67 3.16 14.36
C GLY A 112 -9.66 3.77 12.95
N HIS A 113 -8.49 4.19 12.44
CA HIS A 113 -8.36 4.69 11.07
C HIS A 113 -8.73 3.61 10.05
N GLN A 114 -8.23 2.39 10.25
CA GLN A 114 -8.56 1.25 9.40
C GLN A 114 -10.07 0.98 9.34
N GLU A 115 -10.76 1.00 10.48
CA GLU A 115 -12.21 0.75 10.54
C GLU A 115 -13.00 1.84 9.82
N ARG A 116 -12.61 3.12 10.02
CA ARG A 116 -13.18 4.24 9.29
C ARG A 116 -12.93 4.12 7.79
N PHE A 117 -11.73 3.71 7.39
CA PHE A 117 -11.37 3.49 6.00
C PHE A 117 -12.19 2.37 5.36
N ASP A 118 -12.24 1.19 5.99
CA ASP A 118 -13.00 0.04 5.52
C ASP A 118 -14.50 0.38 5.42
N SER A 119 -15.04 1.17 6.36
CA SER A 119 -16.43 1.63 6.29
C SER A 119 -16.74 2.51 5.08
N LEU A 120 -15.77 3.29 4.59
CA LEU A 120 -15.91 4.08 3.37
C LEU A 120 -15.70 3.24 2.10
N LEU A 121 -15.07 2.08 2.23
CA LEU A 121 -14.80 1.15 1.13
C LEU A 121 -16.00 0.23 0.86
N ASP A 122 -16.83 -0.01 1.86
CA ASP A 122 -18.01 -0.86 1.73
C ASP A 122 -18.95 -0.34 0.63
N GLY A 123 -19.38 -1.25 -0.25
CA GLY A 123 -20.23 -0.92 -1.41
C GLY A 123 -19.57 -0.15 -2.57
N LYS A 124 -18.24 0.00 -2.62
CA LYS A 124 -17.54 0.57 -3.79
C LYS A 124 -17.39 -0.44 -4.93
N SER A 125 -17.69 -0.03 -6.15
CA SER A 125 -17.49 -0.84 -7.35
C SER A 125 -16.07 -0.66 -7.92
N ASN A 126 -15.41 -1.75 -8.29
CA ASN A 126 -14.08 -1.73 -8.91
C ASN A 126 -14.13 -1.06 -10.29
N SER A 127 -13.71 0.20 -10.38
CA SER A 127 -13.47 0.93 -11.63
C SER A 127 -11.97 1.10 -11.90
N ALA A 128 -11.59 1.58 -13.08
CA ALA A 128 -10.18 1.78 -13.45
C ALA A 128 -9.46 2.88 -12.65
N ASP A 129 -10.19 3.75 -11.92
CA ASP A 129 -9.67 4.87 -11.11
C ASP A 129 -9.77 4.62 -9.60
N THR A 130 -9.86 3.35 -9.19
CA THR A 130 -10.00 2.96 -7.79
C THR A 130 -8.87 3.45 -6.90
N ASP A 131 -7.63 3.51 -7.39
CA ASP A 131 -6.46 3.88 -6.59
C ASP A 131 -6.50 5.35 -6.16
N VAL A 132 -6.99 6.22 -7.05
CA VAL A 132 -7.20 7.66 -6.78
C VAL A 132 -8.27 7.83 -5.70
N LEU A 133 -9.37 7.09 -5.83
CA LEU A 133 -10.44 7.05 -4.83
C LEU A 133 -9.90 6.57 -3.47
N TYR A 134 -9.17 5.44 -3.44
CA TYR A 134 -8.66 4.86 -2.20
C TYR A 134 -7.67 5.76 -1.48
N ALA A 135 -6.79 6.45 -2.21
CA ALA A 135 -5.88 7.43 -1.61
C ALA A 135 -6.64 8.58 -0.93
N ALA A 136 -7.71 9.08 -1.56
CA ALA A 136 -8.55 10.12 -1.00
C ALA A 136 -9.32 9.63 0.24
N LEU A 137 -9.94 8.45 0.17
CA LEU A 137 -10.67 7.86 1.30
C LEU A 137 -9.75 7.58 2.49
N TYR A 138 -8.50 7.18 2.23
CA TYR A 138 -7.50 6.95 3.27
C TYR A 138 -7.24 8.22 4.07
N LEU A 139 -7.04 9.37 3.41
CA LEU A 139 -6.82 10.63 4.09
C LEU A 139 -8.08 11.15 4.80
N LEU A 140 -9.26 11.04 4.17
CA LEU A 140 -10.53 11.47 4.77
C LEU A 140 -10.91 10.66 6.01
N SER A 141 -10.45 9.41 6.12
CA SER A 141 -10.70 8.54 7.26
C SER A 141 -9.68 8.66 8.39
N ALA A 142 -8.56 9.37 8.18
CA ALA A 142 -7.49 9.45 9.15
C ALA A 142 -7.91 10.19 10.42
N ASP A 143 -8.50 11.39 10.27
CA ASP A 143 -9.09 12.14 11.37
C ASP A 143 -10.57 11.78 11.60
N ARG A 144 -10.97 11.63 12.85
CA ARG A 144 -12.34 11.23 13.23
C ARG A 144 -13.36 12.32 12.90
N PHE A 145 -13.01 13.59 13.10
CA PHE A 145 -13.92 14.69 12.88
C PHE A 145 -14.12 14.93 11.36
N LEU A 146 -13.03 14.94 10.60
CA LEU A 146 -13.03 15.00 9.14
C LEU A 146 -13.80 13.82 8.53
N TRP A 147 -13.57 12.60 9.01
CA TRP A 147 -14.30 11.42 8.56
C TRP A 147 -15.81 11.61 8.70
N GLY A 148 -16.29 12.05 9.87
CA GLY A 148 -17.70 12.28 10.12
C GLY A 148 -18.33 13.32 9.18
N LYS A 149 -17.55 14.33 8.74
CA LYS A 149 -17.98 15.31 7.73
C LYS A 149 -17.97 14.75 6.31
N SER A 150 -17.08 13.79 6.02
CA SER A 150 -16.88 13.24 4.68
C SER A 150 -17.92 12.17 4.31
N VAL A 151 -18.38 11.36 5.27
CA VAL A 151 -19.28 10.21 5.04
C VAL A 151 -20.47 10.54 4.13
N PRO A 152 -21.25 11.64 4.33
CA PRO A 152 -22.41 11.93 3.49
C PRO A 152 -22.08 12.18 2.00
N ALA A 153 -20.87 12.69 1.73
CA ALA A 153 -20.40 13.09 0.41
C ALA A 153 -19.70 11.96 -0.37
N VAL A 154 -19.43 10.83 0.28
CA VAL A 154 -18.78 9.66 -0.31
C VAL A 154 -19.85 8.74 -0.92
N LYS A 155 -20.01 8.78 -2.25
CA LYS A 155 -20.98 7.98 -3.02
C LYS A 155 -20.32 6.74 -3.65
N PRO A 156 -21.06 5.68 -4.01
CA PRO A 156 -20.49 4.39 -4.47
C PRO A 156 -19.47 4.50 -5.61
N ASP A 157 -19.61 5.53 -6.45
CA ASP A 157 -18.82 5.80 -7.64
C ASP A 157 -17.81 6.96 -7.48
N ALA A 158 -18.04 7.89 -6.54
CA ALA A 158 -17.24 9.11 -6.43
C ALA A 158 -17.27 9.80 -5.06
N VAL A 159 -16.30 10.68 -4.80
CA VAL A 159 -16.28 11.60 -3.64
C VAL A 159 -16.65 13.01 -4.07
N HIS A 160 -17.73 13.56 -3.49
CA HIS A 160 -18.22 14.90 -3.78
C HIS A 160 -17.60 15.93 -2.82
N PHE A 161 -16.34 16.30 -3.04
CA PHE A 161 -15.60 17.23 -2.17
C PHE A 161 -16.30 18.57 -1.89
N LYS A 162 -17.14 19.05 -2.81
CA LYS A 162 -17.90 20.31 -2.64
C LYS A 162 -18.97 20.22 -1.55
N GLU A 163 -19.43 19.02 -1.21
CA GLU A 163 -20.45 18.78 -0.18
C GLU A 163 -19.84 18.63 1.22
N ILE A 164 -18.52 18.45 1.31
CA ILE A 164 -17.81 18.26 2.58
C ILE A 164 -17.59 19.60 3.26
N GLN A 165 -18.26 19.79 4.39
CA GLN A 165 -18.16 21.00 5.21
C GLN A 165 -17.02 20.87 6.23
N ILE A 166 -15.87 21.50 5.93
CA ILE A 166 -14.66 21.46 6.77
C ILE A 166 -14.62 22.53 7.88
N HIS A 167 -15.75 23.23 8.12
CA HIS A 167 -15.84 24.19 9.21
C HIS A 167 -15.64 23.49 10.57
N GLY A 168 -14.66 23.97 11.34
CA GLY A 168 -14.31 23.42 12.66
C GLY A 168 -13.30 22.27 12.63
N VAL A 169 -12.77 21.91 11.46
CA VAL A 169 -11.61 21.00 11.35
C VAL A 169 -10.36 21.74 11.81
N ASP A 170 -9.46 21.02 12.48
CA ASP A 170 -8.16 21.55 12.91
C ASP A 170 -7.18 21.70 11.72
N LEU A 171 -5.96 22.20 12.00
CA LEU A 171 -4.96 22.40 10.96
C LEU A 171 -4.58 21.06 10.28
N GLY A 172 -4.43 19.98 11.06
CA GLY A 172 -4.10 18.66 10.53
C GLY A 172 -5.16 18.12 9.58
N GLY A 173 -6.43 18.15 10.01
CA GLY A 173 -7.54 17.74 9.15
C GLY A 173 -7.75 18.65 7.93
N TYR A 174 -7.42 19.94 8.02
CA TYR A 174 -7.43 20.84 6.86
C TYR A 174 -6.41 20.40 5.80
N VAL A 175 -5.17 20.11 6.23
CA VAL A 175 -4.12 19.60 5.34
C VAL A 175 -4.53 18.26 4.72
N LEU A 176 -5.06 17.34 5.51
CA LEU A 176 -5.54 16.03 5.03
C LEU A 176 -6.65 16.19 3.98
N PHE A 177 -7.62 17.06 4.22
CA PHE A 177 -8.72 17.32 3.30
C PHE A 177 -8.24 17.87 1.95
N HIS A 178 -7.40 18.91 1.98
CA HIS A 178 -6.89 19.51 0.75
C HIS A 178 -5.95 18.57 -0.01
N THR A 179 -5.14 17.78 0.71
CA THR A 179 -4.31 16.75 0.07
C THR A 179 -5.18 15.66 -0.56
N ALA A 180 -6.23 15.20 0.14
CA ALA A 180 -7.17 14.21 -0.42
C ALA A 180 -7.84 14.73 -1.69
N LYS A 181 -8.24 16.01 -1.68
CA LYS A 181 -8.83 16.68 -2.85
C LYS A 181 -7.85 16.79 -4.00
N ASP A 182 -6.60 17.15 -3.74
CA ASP A 182 -5.52 17.21 -4.73
C ASP A 182 -5.21 15.85 -5.33
N LEU A 183 -5.16 14.82 -4.50
CA LEU A 183 -4.94 13.46 -4.95
C LEU A 183 -6.10 12.99 -5.83
N TYR A 184 -7.33 13.34 -5.48
CA TYR A 184 -8.53 12.94 -6.20
C TYR A 184 -8.75 13.70 -7.52
N GLN A 185 -8.60 15.02 -7.50
CA GLN A 185 -8.93 15.90 -8.63
C GLN A 185 -7.71 16.23 -9.51
N GLY A 186 -6.50 15.87 -9.09
CA GLY A 186 -5.27 16.28 -9.75
C GLY A 186 -4.96 17.78 -9.63
N THR A 187 -5.50 18.44 -8.60
CA THR A 187 -5.21 19.85 -8.30
C THR A 187 -3.95 20.00 -7.45
N GLN A 188 -3.49 21.25 -7.26
CA GLN A 188 -2.36 21.59 -6.40
C GLN A 188 -2.76 22.68 -5.39
N HIS A 189 -3.42 22.30 -4.29
CA HIS A 189 -3.69 23.16 -3.14
C HIS A 189 -2.56 23.13 -2.12
N ILE A 190 -1.80 22.03 -2.03
CA ILE A 190 -0.60 21.93 -1.17
C ILE A 190 0.64 21.76 -2.02
N SER A 191 1.58 22.70 -1.87
CA SER A 191 2.87 22.68 -2.55
C SER A 191 3.84 21.68 -1.90
N LEU A 192 4.82 21.20 -2.67
CA LEU A 192 5.88 20.35 -2.15
C LEU A 192 6.69 21.06 -1.04
N SER A 193 6.90 22.37 -1.17
CA SER A 193 7.54 23.19 -0.13
C SER A 193 6.79 23.15 1.19
N GLU A 194 5.47 23.39 1.18
CA GLU A 194 4.65 23.34 2.40
C GLU A 194 4.66 21.95 3.03
N LEU A 195 4.63 20.90 2.19
CA LEU A 195 4.70 19.51 2.65
C LEU A 195 6.04 19.18 3.31
N THR A 196 7.13 19.87 2.96
CA THR A 196 8.46 19.64 3.55
C THR A 196 8.70 20.42 4.85
N GLU A 197 7.87 21.43 5.15
CA GLU A 197 7.99 22.24 6.37
C GLU A 197 7.32 21.55 7.58
N PRO A 198 8.07 21.20 8.65
CA PRO A 198 7.51 20.55 9.83
C PRO A 198 6.53 21.40 10.65
N GLU A 199 6.66 22.72 10.57
CA GLU A 199 5.77 23.66 11.28
C GLU A 199 4.38 23.74 10.63
N LEU A 200 4.30 23.54 9.31
CA LEU A 200 3.04 23.59 8.56
C LEU A 200 2.35 22.22 8.51
N VAL A 201 3.14 21.17 8.31
CA VAL A 201 2.65 19.79 8.27
C VAL A 201 3.44 19.00 9.30
N GLY A 202 2.81 18.53 10.38
CA GLY A 202 3.46 17.69 11.38
C GLY A 202 3.87 16.32 10.82
N ASP A 203 4.82 15.64 11.48
CA ASP A 203 5.36 14.36 10.99
C ASP A 203 4.30 13.25 10.89
N GLU A 204 3.30 13.24 11.78
CA GLU A 204 2.14 12.35 11.70
C GLU A 204 1.32 12.57 10.41
N ILE A 205 0.96 13.81 10.12
CA ILE A 205 0.19 14.17 8.92
C ILE A 205 1.02 13.90 7.66
N PHE A 206 2.30 14.24 7.69
CA PHE A 206 3.22 13.95 6.59
C PHE A 206 3.27 12.45 6.29
N ARG A 207 3.35 11.61 7.32
CA ARG A 207 3.32 10.14 7.16
C ARG A 207 2.03 9.65 6.51
N LEU A 208 0.87 10.16 6.94
CA LEU A 208 -0.41 9.85 6.28
C LEU A 208 -0.40 10.22 4.80
N ILE A 209 0.17 11.37 4.45
CA ILE A 209 0.27 11.83 3.06
C ILE A 209 1.18 10.90 2.24
N ILE A 210 2.32 10.47 2.78
CA ILE A 210 3.20 9.49 2.12
C ILE A 210 2.45 8.18 1.87
N HIS A 211 1.73 7.66 2.87
CA HIS A 211 0.93 6.45 2.70
C HIS A 211 -0.16 6.62 1.64
N ALA A 212 -0.84 7.77 1.58
CA ALA A 212 -1.82 8.05 0.54
C ALA A 212 -1.20 8.13 -0.85
N LEU A 213 0.01 8.69 -0.99
CA LEU A 213 0.75 8.70 -2.24
C LEU A 213 1.14 7.29 -2.70
N LEU A 214 1.53 6.43 -1.77
CA LEU A 214 1.78 5.01 -2.04
C LEU A 214 0.51 4.30 -2.52
N ILE A 215 -0.62 4.51 -1.85
CA ILE A 215 -1.93 3.95 -2.27
C ILE A 215 -2.31 4.46 -3.65
N ARG A 216 -2.15 5.76 -3.94
CA ARG A 216 -2.46 6.33 -5.25
C ARG A 216 -1.63 5.70 -6.38
N ARG A 217 -0.38 5.35 -6.08
CA ARG A 217 0.59 4.86 -7.05
C ARG A 217 0.55 3.35 -7.27
N TYR A 218 0.34 2.61 -6.20
CA TYR A 218 0.48 1.15 -6.16
C TYR A 218 -0.84 0.44 -5.82
N GLY A 219 -1.91 1.21 -5.56
CA GLY A 219 -3.23 0.72 -5.18
C GLY A 219 -3.29 0.15 -3.77
N LEU A 220 -4.44 -0.43 -3.43
CA LEU A 220 -4.64 -1.14 -2.16
C LEU A 220 -3.68 -2.30 -1.95
N GLU A 221 -3.07 -2.82 -3.03
CA GLU A 221 -2.13 -3.92 -2.92
C GLU A 221 -0.86 -3.56 -2.14
N ALA A 222 -0.47 -2.28 -2.15
CA ALA A 222 0.62 -1.81 -1.30
C ALA A 222 0.31 -1.94 0.21
N ILE A 223 -0.97 -2.07 0.56
CA ILE A 223 -1.46 -2.12 1.94
C ILE A 223 -2.13 -3.47 2.28
N SER A 224 -2.23 -4.39 1.31
CA SER A 224 -2.90 -5.68 1.43
C SER A 224 -2.26 -6.62 2.46
N ALA A 225 -0.95 -6.51 2.70
CA ALA A 225 -0.27 -7.35 3.69
C ALA A 225 -0.78 -7.10 5.12
N GLU A 226 -1.05 -5.84 5.49
CA GLU A 226 -1.59 -5.48 6.81
C GLU A 226 -3.09 -5.79 6.94
N ARG A 227 -3.81 -5.87 5.82
CA ARG A 227 -5.26 -6.20 5.81
C ARG A 227 -5.54 -7.69 5.96
N ARG A 228 -4.57 -8.58 5.69
CA ARG A 228 -4.73 -10.05 5.74
C ARG A 228 -4.58 -10.65 7.14
N ASP A 229 -4.11 -9.89 8.13
CA ASP A 229 -3.98 -10.35 9.53
C ASP A 229 -5.30 -10.27 10.33
N ARG A 230 -6.46 -10.26 9.66
CA ARG A 230 -7.81 -10.35 10.25
C ARG A 230 -8.53 -11.62 9.82
#